data_AF-A0A6N8EHI5-F1
#
_entry.id   AF-A0A6N8EHI5-F1
#
_cell.length_a   1.000
_cell.length_b   1.000
_cell.length_c   1.000
_cell.angle_alpha   90.00
_cell.angle_beta   90.00
_cell.angle_gamma   90.00
#
_symmetry.space_group_name_H-M   'P 1'
#
loop_
_entity.id
_entity.type
_entity.pdbx_description
1 polymer ?
#
loop_
_entity_poly.entity_id
_entity_poly.type
_entity_poly.pdbx_seq_one_letter_code
_entity_poly.pdbx_strand_id
1 'polypeptide(L)'
;MNHLHTPSDALTPWGVVTTARLPASLVEPLFAADGWMQAPSPMIASALAAAAPNTRHAWAADWGVFRDWCLGPATRHVPERHARVTLPVAPELLAHFIRDQTTGAGTADGRPRRLTTLRRYLSTLATLHRLLELPDPTKHPLVTNTVKAQARGSGGAGQAAPLRWSQITAILPLLPDTLAGWRDRALLAVGHNTLARRAELVALDVEDLDWLDEGVATVALRPTKTDLEARVDVRYLSPPATALVRGWLERSRLEEGPLFTRMQRNGQARLLGRSHGQRLGVSAVNDILKEAVGRLAEARGELVIPPETPESEHSTLRRAQAADWSGHSLRVGAAQDMAALGVETAAILQAGGWKDVRMIKRYLRQLSALEGGMAQWWAAQHSSPANPGDGR
;
A
#
# COMPACT_ATOMS: atom_id res chain seq x y z
N MET A 1 43.60 -24.94 47.67
CA MET A 1 43.36 -25.70 46.43
C MET A 1 41.85 -25.82 46.26
N ASN A 2 41.25 -24.86 45.53
CA ASN A 2 39.82 -24.79 45.28
C ASN A 2 39.49 -25.59 44.02
N HIS A 3 38.67 -26.64 44.14
CA HIS A 3 38.00 -27.26 43.00
C HIS A 3 36.75 -26.46 42.67
N LEU A 4 36.84 -25.63 41.63
CA LEU A 4 35.72 -24.93 41.02
C LEU A 4 34.85 -25.95 40.26
N HIS A 5 33.59 -26.07 40.67
CA HIS A 5 32.51 -26.60 39.84
C HIS A 5 32.41 -25.75 38.56
N THR A 6 32.61 -26.37 37.40
CA THR A 6 32.20 -25.82 36.11
C THR A 6 30.66 -25.89 36.01
N PRO A 7 29.98 -24.79 35.64
CA PRO A 7 28.53 -24.81 35.46
C PRO A 7 28.19 -25.50 34.14
N SER A 8 27.22 -26.43 34.24
CA SER A 8 26.47 -27.06 33.15
C SER A 8 26.16 -26.05 32.04
N ASP A 9 26.66 -26.31 30.83
CA ASP A 9 26.24 -25.64 29.59
C ASP A 9 24.72 -25.82 29.43
N ALA A 10 23.98 -24.75 29.73
CA ALA A 10 22.58 -24.66 29.40
C ALA A 10 22.48 -24.57 27.87
N LEU A 11 22.16 -25.70 27.24
CA LEU A 11 21.75 -25.77 25.83
C LEU A 11 20.64 -24.74 25.61
N THR A 12 20.98 -23.64 24.94
CA THR A 12 19.95 -22.79 24.33
C THR A 12 19.18 -23.66 23.33
N PRO A 13 17.89 -23.39 23.05
CA PRO A 13 17.15 -24.09 21.98
C PRO A 13 17.75 -23.88 20.58
N TRP A 14 18.85 -23.12 20.50
CA TRP A 14 19.67 -22.82 19.32
C TRP A 14 20.98 -23.62 19.29
N GLY A 15 21.23 -24.47 20.30
CA GLY A 15 22.39 -25.34 20.41
C GLY A 15 22.39 -26.42 19.33
N VAL A 16 23.54 -26.58 18.69
CA VAL A 16 23.84 -27.44 17.53
C VAL A 16 23.10 -28.79 17.58
N VAL A 17 22.06 -28.94 16.74
CA VAL A 17 21.39 -30.22 16.51
C VAL A 17 21.19 -30.47 15.01
N THR A 18 21.92 -31.50 14.56
CA THR A 18 21.74 -32.38 13.39
C THR A 18 21.70 -31.78 11.98
N THR A 19 22.66 -32.26 11.20
CA THR A 19 22.81 -32.17 9.75
C THR A 19 21.60 -32.70 8.98
N ALA A 20 20.52 -31.92 8.87
CA ALA A 20 19.60 -32.05 7.76
C ALA A 20 20.19 -31.23 6.60
N ARG A 21 21.03 -31.87 5.76
CA ARG A 21 21.35 -31.29 4.45
C ARG A 21 20.02 -31.09 3.74
N LEU A 22 19.73 -29.87 3.29
CA LEU A 22 18.76 -29.65 2.22
C LEU A 22 19.52 -29.90 0.91
N PRO A 23 19.23 -30.98 0.15
CA PRO A 23 19.78 -31.18 -1.18
C PRO A 23 19.63 -29.94 -2.06
N ALA A 24 20.52 -29.76 -3.04
CA ALA A 24 20.41 -28.68 -4.01
C ALA A 24 19.09 -28.72 -4.83
N SER A 25 18.40 -29.86 -4.84
CA SER A 25 17.05 -30.07 -5.36
C SER A 25 15.91 -29.72 -4.36
N LEU A 26 16.24 -29.22 -3.17
CA LEU A 26 15.35 -29.12 -1.99
C LEU A 26 15.22 -27.69 -1.43
N VAL A 27 15.75 -26.68 -2.12
CA VAL A 27 15.76 -25.27 -1.66
C VAL A 27 14.94 -24.33 -2.55
N GLU A 28 14.41 -24.82 -3.68
CA GLU A 28 13.58 -24.02 -4.59
C GLU A 28 12.06 -24.12 -4.43
N PRO A 29 11.44 -25.23 -3.97
CA PRO A 29 10.03 -25.38 -4.29
C PRO A 29 9.07 -24.91 -3.18
N LEU A 30 9.50 -24.34 -2.05
CA LEU A 30 8.59 -23.55 -1.19
C LEU A 30 8.05 -22.41 -2.08
N PHE A 31 6.85 -22.43 -2.64
CA PHE A 31 6.24 -21.32 -3.40
C PHE A 31 6.43 -21.20 -4.92
N ALA A 32 7.27 -22.00 -5.59
CA ALA A 32 7.38 -21.96 -7.07
C ALA A 32 7.29 -23.38 -7.66
N ALA A 33 6.15 -23.69 -8.27
CA ALA A 33 5.84 -24.92 -9.02
C ALA A 33 5.88 -26.26 -8.22
N ASP A 34 4.68 -26.85 -8.08
CA ASP A 34 4.36 -28.28 -7.95
C ASP A 34 5.31 -29.19 -7.12
N GLY A 35 4.93 -29.44 -5.85
CA GLY A 35 5.35 -30.67 -5.15
C GLY A 35 6.09 -30.55 -3.81
N TRP A 36 5.95 -29.46 -3.05
CA TRP A 36 6.75 -29.19 -1.83
C TRP A 36 6.03 -29.42 -0.49
N MET A 37 5.18 -30.43 -0.47
CA MET A 37 4.94 -31.25 0.71
C MET A 37 4.18 -32.46 0.17
N GLN A 38 4.84 -33.62 0.06
CA GLN A 38 4.07 -34.85 0.00
C GLN A 38 3.39 -34.97 1.37
N ALA A 39 2.11 -34.55 1.38
CA ALA A 39 1.24 -34.23 2.52
C ALA A 39 1.62 -32.94 3.30
N PRO A 40 0.89 -31.81 3.13
CA PRO A 40 1.02 -30.69 4.04
C PRO A 40 0.56 -31.11 5.43
N SER A 41 1.35 -30.81 6.46
CA SER A 41 0.82 -30.79 7.83
C SER A 41 -0.50 -30.00 7.81
N PRO A 42 -1.57 -30.48 8.50
CA PRO A 42 -2.85 -29.77 8.55
C PRO A 42 -2.72 -28.28 8.89
N MET A 43 -1.69 -27.90 9.66
CA MET A 43 -1.40 -26.51 9.99
C MET A 43 -1.01 -25.65 8.77
N ILE A 44 -0.20 -26.20 7.86
CA ILE A 44 0.26 -25.48 6.66
C ILE A 44 -0.86 -25.37 5.64
N ALA A 45 -1.63 -26.45 5.44
CA ALA A 45 -2.81 -26.44 4.58
C ALA A 45 -3.85 -25.42 5.06
N SER A 46 -4.15 -25.40 6.36
CA SER A 46 -5.06 -24.44 6.97
C SER A 46 -4.57 -23.00 6.82
N ALA A 47 -3.28 -22.72 7.08
CA ALA A 47 -2.73 -21.38 6.94
C ALA A 47 -2.76 -20.85 5.49
N LEU A 48 -2.48 -21.71 4.51
CA LEU A 48 -2.57 -21.34 3.08
C LEU A 48 -4.02 -21.11 2.64
N ALA A 49 -4.98 -21.86 3.17
CA ALA A 49 -6.41 -21.65 2.91
C ALA A 49 -6.93 -20.36 3.55
N ALA A 50 -6.47 -20.03 4.75
CA ALA A 50 -6.87 -18.81 5.47
C ALA A 50 -6.21 -17.53 4.90
N ALA A 51 -5.04 -17.64 4.28
CA ALA A 51 -4.30 -16.49 3.77
C ALA A 51 -4.88 -15.96 2.45
N ALA A 52 -5.11 -14.63 2.40
CA ALA A 52 -5.49 -13.96 1.16
C ALA A 52 -4.43 -14.17 0.05
N PRO A 53 -4.81 -14.16 -1.25
CA PRO A 53 -3.88 -14.39 -2.36
C PRO A 53 -2.62 -13.50 -2.31
N ASN A 54 -2.78 -12.20 -2.02
CA ASN A 54 -1.67 -11.27 -1.90
C ASN A 54 -0.75 -11.57 -0.72
N THR A 55 -1.28 -12.13 0.38
CA THR A 55 -0.48 -12.56 1.53
C THR A 55 0.42 -13.73 1.15
N ARG A 56 -0.11 -14.69 0.39
CA ARG A 56 0.67 -15.84 -0.12
C ARG A 56 1.78 -15.38 -1.08
N HIS A 57 1.46 -14.47 -2.01
CA HIS A 57 2.48 -13.88 -2.88
C HIS A 57 3.55 -13.09 -2.10
N ALA A 58 3.15 -12.36 -1.06
CA ALA A 58 4.09 -11.64 -0.21
C ALA A 58 5.03 -12.60 0.52
N TRP A 59 4.51 -13.70 1.07
CA TRP A 59 5.35 -14.73 1.72
C TRP A 59 6.37 -15.33 0.74
N ALA A 60 5.91 -15.70 -0.45
CA ALA A 60 6.77 -16.25 -1.50
C ALA A 60 7.91 -15.29 -1.89
N ALA A 61 7.56 -14.04 -2.18
CA ALA A 61 8.52 -13.02 -2.58
C ALA A 61 9.52 -12.69 -1.46
N ASP A 62 9.04 -12.57 -0.21
CA ASP A 62 9.87 -12.23 0.93
C ASP A 62 10.84 -13.34 1.29
N TRP A 63 10.38 -14.59 1.21
CA TRP A 63 11.25 -15.75 1.36
C TRP A 63 12.33 -15.78 0.28
N GLY A 64 11.96 -15.55 -0.98
CA GLY A 64 12.91 -15.42 -2.08
C GLY A 64 14.00 -14.38 -1.81
N VAL A 65 13.61 -13.18 -1.35
CA VAL A 65 14.57 -12.12 -0.98
C VAL A 65 15.54 -12.58 0.11
N PHE A 66 15.04 -13.21 1.17
CA PHE A 66 15.90 -13.69 2.26
C PHE A 66 16.84 -14.80 1.80
N ARG A 67 16.32 -15.79 1.06
CA ARG A 67 17.07 -16.92 0.49
C ARG A 67 18.17 -16.43 -0.44
N ASP A 68 17.84 -15.55 -1.37
CA ASP A 68 18.79 -15.05 -2.37
C ASP A 68 19.88 -14.21 -1.71
N TRP A 69 19.54 -13.42 -0.67
CA TRP A 69 20.54 -12.74 0.15
C TRP A 69 21.44 -13.75 0.87
N CYS A 70 20.87 -14.80 1.48
CA CYS A 70 21.62 -15.83 2.18
C CYS A 70 22.61 -16.57 1.26
N LEU A 71 22.21 -16.84 0.01
CA LEU A 71 23.02 -17.51 -1.00
C LEU A 71 23.97 -16.55 -1.76
N GLY A 72 23.74 -15.25 -1.62
CA GLY A 72 24.46 -14.21 -2.34
C GLY A 72 25.84 -13.85 -1.76
N PRO A 73 26.58 -12.94 -2.42
CA PRO A 73 27.90 -12.51 -1.99
C PRO A 73 27.91 -11.78 -0.64
N ALA A 74 26.77 -11.22 -0.24
CA ALA A 74 26.62 -10.44 0.98
C ALA A 74 26.94 -11.27 2.23
N THR A 75 26.59 -12.56 2.25
CA THR A 75 26.86 -13.46 3.37
C THR A 75 28.21 -14.15 3.29
N ARG A 76 29.10 -13.81 2.34
CA ARG A 76 30.40 -14.49 2.16
C ARG A 76 31.27 -14.52 3.42
N HIS A 77 31.09 -13.53 4.30
CA HIS A 77 31.77 -13.36 5.58
C HIS A 77 31.21 -14.25 6.71
N VAL A 78 30.08 -14.94 6.50
CA VAL A 78 29.53 -15.93 7.42
C VAL A 78 30.23 -17.28 7.16
N PRO A 79 30.93 -17.88 8.15
CA PRO A 79 31.62 -19.14 7.97
C PRO A 79 30.64 -20.26 7.57
N GLU A 80 31.06 -21.09 6.61
CA GLU A 80 30.31 -22.23 6.05
C GLU A 80 29.13 -21.91 5.12
N ARG A 81 29.27 -22.29 3.84
CA ARG A 81 28.24 -22.20 2.81
C ARG A 81 26.97 -23.02 3.15
N HIS A 82 27.10 -24.06 3.98
CA HIS A 82 26.04 -24.98 4.37
C HIS A 82 25.17 -24.49 5.55
N ALA A 83 25.62 -23.49 6.31
CA ALA A 83 24.89 -22.92 7.45
C ALA A 83 23.95 -21.75 7.09
N ARG A 84 23.86 -21.39 5.79
CA ARG A 84 23.28 -20.10 5.35
C ARG A 84 21.77 -20.13 5.11
N VAL A 85 21.16 -21.30 4.97
CA VAL A 85 19.69 -21.46 4.82
C VAL A 85 19.23 -22.64 5.66
N THR A 86 19.57 -22.63 6.95
CA THR A 86 19.09 -23.61 7.92
C THR A 86 17.85 -23.10 8.62
N LEU A 87 17.00 -24.04 9.02
CA LEU A 87 15.85 -23.78 9.87
C LEU A 87 16.04 -24.56 11.19
N PRO A 88 15.81 -23.92 12.35
CA PRO A 88 15.44 -22.51 12.52
C PRO A 88 16.58 -21.55 12.12
N VAL A 89 16.22 -20.40 11.55
CA VAL A 89 17.18 -19.35 11.15
C VAL A 89 17.88 -18.83 12.40
N ALA A 90 19.21 -18.86 12.41
CA ALA A 90 19.99 -18.32 13.51
C ALA A 90 19.72 -16.81 13.72
N PRO A 91 19.52 -16.34 14.96
CA PRO A 91 19.30 -14.93 15.26
C PRO A 91 20.38 -13.98 14.73
N GLU A 92 21.64 -14.44 14.69
CA GLU A 92 22.79 -13.70 14.19
C GLU A 92 22.68 -13.45 12.67
N LEU A 93 22.28 -14.48 11.92
CA LEU A 93 22.05 -14.38 10.48
C LEU A 93 20.91 -13.40 10.18
N LEU A 94 19.85 -13.44 10.98
CA LEU A 94 18.73 -12.53 10.83
C LEU A 94 19.10 -11.08 11.18
N ALA A 95 19.93 -10.86 12.20
CA ALA A 95 20.47 -9.55 12.54
C ALA A 95 21.37 -8.99 11.43
N HIS A 96 22.16 -9.84 10.76
CA HIS A 96 22.94 -9.45 9.58
C HIS A 96 22.05 -9.05 8.42
N PHE A 97 21.04 -9.87 8.10
CA PHE A 97 20.05 -9.57 7.07
C PHE A 97 19.39 -8.21 7.31
N ILE A 98 18.98 -7.92 8.55
CA ILE A 98 18.36 -6.63 8.87
C ILE A 98 19.30 -5.46 8.56
N ARG A 99 20.59 -5.54 8.94
CA ARG A 99 21.57 -4.47 8.71
C ARG A 99 21.88 -4.27 7.23
N ASP A 100 22.00 -5.36 6.49
CA ASP A 100 22.27 -5.32 5.06
C ASP A 100 21.10 -4.70 4.30
N GLN A 101 19.88 -5.14 4.60
CA GLN A 101 18.68 -4.59 4.01
C GLN A 101 18.47 -3.10 4.37
N THR A 102 18.90 -2.63 5.55
CA THR A 102 18.79 -1.20 5.93
C THR A 102 19.87 -0.32 5.31
N THR A 103 21.06 -0.85 5.08
CA THR A 103 22.17 -0.11 4.45
C THR A 103 22.12 -0.18 2.92
N GLY A 104 21.36 -1.12 2.36
CA GLY A 104 21.35 -1.43 0.93
C GLY A 104 22.46 -2.42 0.54
N ALA A 105 23.41 -2.70 1.43
CA ALA A 105 24.41 -3.73 1.24
C ALA A 105 23.72 -5.10 1.06
N GLY A 106 24.02 -5.82 -0.03
CA GLY A 106 23.41 -7.12 -0.29
C GLY A 106 21.98 -7.10 -0.86
N THR A 107 21.39 -5.93 -1.09
CA THR A 107 20.17 -5.83 -1.89
C THR A 107 20.51 -5.89 -3.39
N ALA A 108 19.65 -6.52 -4.21
CA ALA A 108 19.88 -6.67 -5.64
C ALA A 108 20.02 -5.32 -6.40
N ASP A 109 19.37 -4.26 -5.91
CA ASP A 109 19.37 -2.91 -6.47
C ASP A 109 20.28 -1.93 -5.71
N GLY A 110 21.01 -2.39 -4.69
CA GLY A 110 21.87 -1.56 -3.85
C GLY A 110 21.13 -0.52 -3.01
N ARG A 111 19.79 -0.59 -2.89
CA ARG A 111 18.97 0.43 -2.23
C ARG A 111 18.53 0.01 -0.83
N PRO A 112 18.72 0.87 0.19
CA PRO A 112 18.14 0.72 1.52
C PRO A 112 16.63 0.39 1.50
N ARG A 113 16.23 -0.59 2.31
CA ARG A 113 14.82 -0.95 2.51
C ARG A 113 14.22 -0.17 3.66
N ARG A 114 13.00 0.34 3.45
CA ARG A 114 12.21 1.00 4.50
C ARG A 114 11.92 0.03 5.65
N LEU A 115 11.81 0.57 6.88
CA LEU A 115 11.52 -0.23 8.07
C LEU A 115 10.21 -1.03 7.97
N THR A 116 9.21 -0.52 7.25
CA THR A 116 7.96 -1.25 6.97
C THR A 116 8.19 -2.50 6.12
N THR A 117 9.11 -2.42 5.14
CA THR A 117 9.47 -3.56 4.30
C THR A 117 10.23 -4.61 5.10
N LEU A 118 11.18 -4.17 5.95
CA LEU A 118 11.90 -5.05 6.87
C LEU A 118 10.96 -5.79 7.83
N ARG A 119 10.03 -5.08 8.47
CA ARG A 119 9.02 -5.70 9.35
C ARG A 119 8.17 -6.73 8.62
N ARG A 120 7.90 -6.52 7.32
CA ARG A 120 7.18 -7.48 6.48
C ARG A 120 8.01 -8.74 6.24
N TYR A 121 9.31 -8.61 5.89
CA TYR A 121 10.22 -9.75 5.79
C TYR A 121 10.27 -10.57 7.08
N LEU A 122 10.42 -9.90 8.23
CA LEU A 122 10.41 -10.56 9.53
C LEU A 122 9.08 -11.26 9.83
N SER A 123 7.95 -10.65 9.47
CA SER A 123 6.64 -11.29 9.61
C SER A 123 6.52 -12.57 8.79
N THR A 124 7.05 -12.59 7.57
CA THR A 124 7.08 -13.79 6.73
C THR A 124 7.95 -14.86 7.39
N LEU A 125 9.15 -14.52 7.86
CA LEU A 125 10.04 -15.46 8.53
C LEU A 125 9.44 -16.01 9.83
N ALA A 126 8.82 -15.17 10.66
CA ALA A 126 8.09 -15.60 11.86
C ALA A 126 6.93 -16.54 11.52
N THR A 127 6.23 -16.29 10.41
CA THR A 127 5.16 -17.16 9.93
C THR A 127 5.72 -18.51 9.51
N LEU A 128 6.79 -18.53 8.72
CA LEU A 128 7.45 -19.76 8.27
C LEU A 128 7.89 -20.64 9.46
N HIS A 129 8.55 -20.05 10.46
CA HIS A 129 9.00 -20.79 11.64
C HIS A 129 7.82 -21.36 12.44
N ARG A 130 6.77 -20.57 12.62
CA ARG A 130 5.55 -21.02 13.28
C ARG A 130 4.88 -22.17 12.54
N LEU A 131 4.77 -22.07 11.21
CA LEU A 131 4.18 -23.10 10.35
C LEU A 131 4.93 -24.43 10.41
N LEU A 132 6.23 -24.38 10.70
CA LEU A 132 7.10 -25.54 10.84
C LEU A 132 7.28 -25.96 12.32
N GLU A 133 6.55 -25.36 13.25
CA GLU A 133 6.67 -25.62 14.69
C GLU A 133 8.08 -25.39 15.26
N LEU A 134 8.82 -24.46 14.65
CA LEU A 134 10.19 -24.11 15.03
C LEU A 134 10.23 -22.86 15.93
N PRO A 135 11.29 -22.68 16.73
CA PRO A 135 11.53 -21.44 17.47
C PRO A 135 11.52 -20.22 16.54
N ASP A 136 10.81 -19.16 16.92
CA ASP A 136 10.70 -17.93 16.15
C ASP A 136 11.91 -17.00 16.41
N PRO A 137 12.85 -16.86 15.46
CA PRO A 137 14.06 -16.06 15.65
C PRO A 137 13.77 -14.56 15.75
N THR A 138 12.62 -14.10 15.26
CA THR A 138 12.28 -12.67 15.27
C THR A 138 12.04 -12.12 16.68
N LYS A 139 11.76 -13.02 17.63
CA LYS A 139 11.56 -12.70 19.04
C LYS A 139 12.87 -12.66 19.84
N HIS A 140 13.98 -13.10 19.27
CA HIS A 140 15.27 -13.12 19.95
C HIS A 140 15.75 -11.70 20.32
N PRO A 141 16.33 -11.46 21.51
CA PRO A 141 16.79 -10.13 21.94
C PRO A 141 17.74 -9.46 20.94
N LEU A 142 18.66 -10.22 20.34
CA LEU A 142 19.57 -9.70 19.30
C LEU A 142 18.78 -9.07 18.15
N VAL A 143 17.82 -9.80 17.59
CA VAL A 143 17.01 -9.37 16.43
C VAL A 143 16.15 -8.16 16.80
N THR A 144 15.45 -8.22 17.93
CA THR A 144 14.59 -7.11 18.38
C THR A 144 15.40 -5.83 18.66
N ASN A 145 16.60 -5.95 19.23
CA ASN A 145 17.50 -4.82 19.45
C ASN A 145 18.06 -4.27 18.13
N THR A 146 18.41 -5.13 17.16
CA THR A 146 18.82 -4.69 15.83
C THR A 146 17.71 -3.91 15.15
N VAL A 147 16.47 -4.40 15.14
CA VAL A 147 15.32 -3.66 14.57
C VAL A 147 15.13 -2.31 15.25
N LYS A 148 15.22 -2.26 16.60
CA LYS A 148 15.11 -0.99 17.36
C LYS A 148 16.22 -0.02 16.98
N ALA A 149 17.46 -0.49 16.86
CA ALA A 149 18.59 0.35 16.49
C ALA A 149 18.40 0.94 15.08
N GLN A 150 17.99 0.12 14.12
CA GLN A 150 17.75 0.57 12.74
C GLN A 150 16.51 1.46 12.58
N ALA A 151 15.55 1.37 13.51
CA ALA A 151 14.40 2.25 13.54
C ALA A 151 14.75 3.67 14.04
N ARG A 152 15.86 3.86 14.77
CA ARG A 152 16.29 5.19 15.21
C ARG A 152 16.77 5.99 14.00
N GLY A 153 16.11 7.12 13.75
CA GLY A 153 16.44 7.99 12.61
C GLY A 153 15.87 7.55 11.26
N SER A 154 15.10 6.45 11.17
CA SER A 154 14.60 5.93 9.88
C SER A 154 13.57 6.83 9.17
N GLY A 155 13.14 7.92 9.81
CA GLY A 155 11.92 8.64 9.44
C GLY A 155 10.68 7.75 9.59
N GLY A 156 9.52 8.32 9.90
CA GLY A 156 8.28 7.53 9.88
C GLY A 156 7.99 6.98 8.48
N ALA A 157 7.06 6.03 8.37
CA ALA A 157 6.55 5.64 7.06
C ALA A 157 5.96 6.86 6.35
N GLY A 158 6.51 7.21 5.18
CA GLY A 158 6.00 8.29 4.34
C GLY A 158 4.54 8.04 3.98
N GLN A 159 3.71 9.07 4.14
CA GLN A 159 2.31 9.05 3.73
C GLN A 159 2.22 9.49 2.27
N ALA A 160 1.33 8.86 1.50
CA ALA A 160 1.04 9.33 0.14
C ALA A 160 0.58 10.79 0.16
N ALA A 161 1.08 11.59 -0.76
CA ALA A 161 0.65 12.97 -0.90
C ALA A 161 -0.88 13.05 -1.10
N PRO A 162 -1.59 13.96 -0.44
CA PRO A 162 -3.04 14.11 -0.61
C PRO A 162 -3.36 14.54 -2.04
N LEU A 163 -4.40 13.93 -2.63
CA LEU A 163 -5.00 14.42 -3.86
C LEU A 163 -6.43 14.92 -3.54
N ARG A 164 -6.55 16.22 -3.29
CA ARG A 164 -7.77 16.89 -2.83
C ARG A 164 -8.74 17.16 -3.98
N TRP A 165 -10.01 17.40 -3.65
CA TRP A 165 -11.05 17.69 -4.63
C TRP A 165 -10.71 18.90 -5.51
N SER A 166 -10.13 19.96 -4.92
CA SER A 166 -9.69 21.15 -5.66
C SER A 166 -8.59 20.87 -6.69
N GLN A 167 -7.74 19.88 -6.44
CA GLN A 167 -6.74 19.43 -7.41
C GLN A 167 -7.39 18.56 -8.48
N ILE A 168 -8.35 17.70 -8.10
CA ILE A 168 -9.10 16.88 -9.06
C ILE A 168 -9.85 17.78 -10.04
N THR A 169 -10.59 18.79 -9.58
CA THR A 169 -11.32 19.72 -10.45
C THR A 169 -10.39 20.47 -11.40
N ALA A 170 -9.18 20.85 -10.95
CA ALA A 170 -8.16 21.44 -11.82
C ALA A 170 -7.57 20.44 -12.84
N ILE A 171 -7.53 19.14 -12.51
CA ILE A 171 -7.06 18.07 -13.39
C ILE A 171 -8.08 17.73 -14.48
N LEU A 172 -9.38 17.72 -14.16
CA LEU A 172 -10.44 17.28 -15.09
C LEU A 172 -10.36 17.93 -16.50
N PRO A 173 -10.12 19.23 -16.66
CA PRO A 173 -9.97 19.83 -17.99
C PRO A 173 -8.66 19.49 -18.71
N LEU A 174 -7.62 19.02 -17.98
CA LEU A 174 -6.29 18.69 -18.54
C LEU A 174 -6.21 17.26 -19.09
N LEU A 175 -7.18 16.41 -18.75
CA LEU A 175 -7.26 15.05 -19.27
C LEU A 175 -7.69 15.09 -20.75
N PRO A 176 -7.20 14.19 -21.61
CA PRO A 176 -7.55 14.20 -23.02
C PRO A 176 -9.05 13.94 -23.23
N ASP A 177 -9.64 14.48 -24.30
CA ASP A 177 -11.01 14.16 -24.71
C ASP A 177 -11.04 12.84 -25.51
N THR A 178 -10.66 11.76 -24.83
CA THR A 178 -10.68 10.40 -25.36
C THR A 178 -11.46 9.50 -24.43
N LEU A 179 -11.85 8.32 -24.91
CA LEU A 179 -12.53 7.33 -24.07
C LEU A 179 -11.74 7.03 -22.78
N ALA A 180 -10.42 6.88 -22.88
CA ALA A 180 -9.54 6.73 -21.71
C ALA A 180 -9.58 7.95 -20.78
N GLY A 181 -9.57 9.17 -21.33
CA GLY A 181 -9.67 10.39 -20.53
C GLY A 181 -11.00 10.53 -19.79
N TRP A 182 -12.11 10.09 -20.37
CA TRP A 182 -13.41 10.05 -19.68
C TRP A 182 -13.46 8.99 -18.56
N ARG A 183 -12.88 7.81 -18.80
CA ARG A 183 -12.68 6.81 -17.74
C ARG A 183 -11.87 7.40 -16.58
N ASP A 184 -10.77 8.07 -16.89
CA ASP A 184 -9.85 8.59 -15.87
C ASP A 184 -10.50 9.71 -15.04
N ARG A 185 -11.31 10.58 -15.66
CA ARG A 185 -12.14 11.56 -14.95
C ARG A 185 -13.09 10.91 -13.95
N ALA A 186 -13.87 9.92 -14.40
CA ALA A 186 -14.80 9.19 -13.56
C ALA A 186 -14.06 8.45 -12.42
N LEU A 187 -12.93 7.80 -12.73
CA LEU A 187 -12.13 7.04 -11.77
C LEU A 187 -11.59 7.93 -10.65
N LEU A 188 -11.04 9.10 -10.98
CA LEU A 188 -10.53 10.04 -9.97
C LEU A 188 -11.67 10.55 -9.07
N ALA A 189 -12.81 10.89 -9.65
CA ALA A 189 -13.96 11.40 -8.90
C ALA A 189 -14.57 10.33 -7.97
N VAL A 190 -14.82 9.13 -8.49
CA VAL A 190 -15.30 7.99 -7.70
C VAL A 190 -14.29 7.64 -6.61
N GLY A 191 -13.00 7.53 -6.93
CA GLY A 191 -11.98 7.17 -5.95
C GLY A 191 -11.83 8.19 -4.80
N HIS A 192 -12.08 9.48 -5.07
CA HIS A 192 -12.13 10.51 -4.03
C HIS A 192 -13.40 10.42 -3.19
N ASN A 193 -14.59 10.48 -3.81
CA ASN A 193 -15.88 10.48 -3.10
C ASN A 193 -16.12 9.20 -2.29
N THR A 194 -15.71 8.06 -2.82
CA THR A 194 -15.90 6.77 -2.15
C THR A 194 -14.80 6.44 -1.16
N LEU A 195 -13.67 7.14 -1.22
CA LEU A 195 -12.43 6.75 -0.53
C LEU A 195 -12.06 5.28 -0.79
N ALA A 196 -12.44 4.66 -1.91
CA ALA A 196 -12.17 3.24 -2.14
C ALA A 196 -10.65 2.95 -2.22
N ARG A 197 -10.24 1.77 -1.76
CA ARG A 197 -8.89 1.25 -2.08
C ARG A 197 -8.82 0.92 -3.56
N ARG A 198 -7.63 0.93 -4.15
CA ARG A 198 -7.43 0.59 -5.58
C ARG A 198 -8.08 -0.71 -6.01
N ALA A 199 -8.01 -1.75 -5.17
CA ALA A 199 -8.62 -3.04 -5.46
C ALA A 199 -10.15 -2.99 -5.40
N GLU A 200 -10.72 -2.22 -4.46
CA GLU A 200 -12.17 -2.00 -4.35
C GLU A 200 -12.67 -1.20 -5.55
N LEU A 201 -11.97 -0.11 -5.90
CA LEU A 201 -12.31 0.76 -7.03
C LEU A 201 -12.33 0.00 -8.36
N VAL A 202 -11.35 -0.88 -8.58
CA VAL A 202 -11.28 -1.70 -9.80
C VAL A 202 -12.30 -2.85 -9.78
N ALA A 203 -12.72 -3.31 -8.61
CA ALA A 203 -13.70 -4.38 -8.46
C ALA A 203 -15.15 -3.94 -8.70
N LEU A 204 -15.41 -2.64 -8.76
CA LEU A 204 -16.72 -2.07 -9.06
C LEU A 204 -17.25 -2.55 -10.41
N ASP A 205 -18.52 -2.91 -10.42
CA ASP A 205 -19.33 -3.17 -11.60
C ASP A 205 -20.38 -2.06 -11.77
N VAL A 206 -20.96 -1.94 -12.97
CA VAL A 206 -22.03 -0.96 -13.25
C VAL A 206 -23.23 -1.20 -12.35
N GLU A 207 -23.50 -2.47 -12.05
CA GLU A 207 -24.56 -3.00 -11.20
C GLU A 207 -24.40 -2.62 -9.73
N ASP A 208 -23.20 -2.20 -9.31
CA ASP A 208 -22.97 -1.69 -7.96
C ASP A 208 -23.44 -0.23 -7.80
N LEU A 209 -23.83 0.44 -8.88
CA LEU A 209 -24.34 1.82 -8.87
C LEU A 209 -25.84 1.85 -8.65
N ASP A 210 -26.28 2.68 -7.71
CA ASP A 210 -27.68 3.02 -7.49
C ASP A 210 -27.90 4.51 -7.74
N TRP A 211 -28.68 4.83 -8.77
CA TRP A 211 -28.93 6.20 -9.20
C TRP A 211 -30.06 6.80 -8.37
N LEU A 212 -29.81 7.96 -7.79
CA LEU A 212 -30.75 8.65 -6.93
C LEU A 212 -31.22 9.97 -7.60
N ASP A 213 -32.18 10.63 -6.96
CA ASP A 213 -32.69 11.93 -7.39
C ASP A 213 -31.63 13.04 -7.31
N GLU A 214 -31.89 14.20 -7.92
CA GLU A 214 -31.00 15.38 -7.89
C GLU A 214 -29.58 15.14 -8.45
N GLY A 215 -29.42 14.08 -9.25
CA GLY A 215 -28.15 13.76 -9.89
C GLY A 215 -27.11 13.18 -8.94
N VAL A 216 -27.51 12.65 -7.78
CA VAL A 216 -26.63 11.89 -6.89
C VAL A 216 -26.69 10.40 -7.19
N ALA A 217 -25.74 9.63 -6.67
CA ALA A 217 -25.75 8.17 -6.75
C ALA A 217 -25.11 7.59 -5.50
N THR A 218 -25.35 6.31 -5.24
CA THR A 218 -24.54 5.52 -4.32
C THR A 218 -23.85 4.39 -5.04
N VAL A 219 -22.78 3.88 -4.42
CA VAL A 219 -22.04 2.75 -4.94
C VAL A 219 -21.73 1.74 -3.84
N ALA A 220 -22.02 0.48 -4.11
CA ALA A 220 -21.78 -0.63 -3.21
C ALA A 220 -20.31 -1.11 -3.30
N LEU A 221 -19.50 -0.84 -2.27
CA LEU A 221 -18.17 -1.43 -2.17
C LEU A 221 -18.26 -2.84 -1.58
N ARG A 222 -17.83 -3.83 -2.36
CA ARG A 222 -17.68 -5.21 -1.87
C ARG A 222 -16.37 -5.34 -1.06
N PRO A 223 -16.39 -6.00 0.10
CA PRO A 223 -15.20 -6.16 0.93
C PRO A 223 -14.12 -6.96 0.19
N THR A 224 -12.91 -6.38 0.08
CA THR A 224 -11.76 -7.01 -0.60
C THR A 224 -10.80 -7.75 0.33
N LYS A 225 -10.98 -7.61 1.65
CA LYS A 225 -10.33 -8.47 2.66
C LYS A 225 -11.33 -9.56 2.99
N THR A 226 -10.85 -10.80 3.05
CA THR A 226 -11.57 -12.03 3.35
C THR A 226 -12.29 -11.94 4.70
N ASP A 227 -13.39 -11.20 4.72
CA ASP A 227 -14.27 -11.01 5.85
C ASP A 227 -15.64 -11.47 5.37
N LEU A 228 -15.94 -12.74 5.65
CA LEU A 228 -17.15 -13.44 5.18
C LEU A 228 -18.44 -12.80 5.73
N GLU A 229 -18.32 -11.97 6.78
CA GLU A 229 -19.45 -11.25 7.40
C GLU A 229 -19.47 -9.76 7.07
N ALA A 230 -18.53 -9.25 6.27
CA ALA A 230 -18.49 -7.84 5.94
C ALA A 230 -19.70 -7.45 5.10
N ARG A 231 -20.58 -6.63 5.68
CA ARG A 231 -21.71 -6.01 4.98
C ARG A 231 -21.19 -5.20 3.79
N VAL A 232 -22.00 -5.15 2.74
CA VAL A 232 -21.81 -4.24 1.62
C VAL A 232 -21.69 -2.82 2.16
N ASP A 233 -20.61 -2.14 1.79
CA ASP A 233 -20.28 -0.81 2.27
C ASP A 233 -20.70 0.22 1.22
N VAL A 234 -21.88 0.80 1.42
CA VAL A 234 -22.49 1.76 0.48
C VAL A 234 -21.86 3.13 0.67
N ARG A 235 -21.36 3.71 -0.43
CA ARG A 235 -20.69 5.02 -0.46
C ARG A 235 -21.45 6.01 -1.33
N TYR A 236 -21.41 7.27 -0.92
CA TYR A 236 -22.06 8.37 -1.63
C TYR A 236 -21.22 8.88 -2.80
N LEU A 237 -21.87 9.23 -3.91
CA LEU A 237 -21.33 9.96 -5.04
C LEU A 237 -22.03 11.31 -5.17
N SER A 238 -21.24 12.38 -5.10
CA SER A 238 -21.71 13.76 -5.28
C SER A 238 -22.20 14.02 -6.72
N PRO A 239 -23.05 15.04 -6.95
CA PRO A 239 -23.52 15.34 -8.30
C PRO A 239 -22.42 15.50 -9.36
N PRO A 240 -21.28 16.18 -9.08
CA PRO A 240 -20.17 16.23 -10.03
C PRO A 240 -19.56 14.86 -10.34
N ALA A 241 -19.38 14.00 -9.33
CA ALA A 241 -18.84 12.66 -9.55
C ALA A 241 -19.82 11.80 -10.37
N THR A 242 -21.11 11.85 -10.02
CA THR A 242 -22.19 11.16 -10.73
C THR A 242 -22.27 11.57 -12.20
N ALA A 243 -22.16 12.88 -12.49
CA ALA A 243 -22.13 13.38 -13.87
C ALA A 243 -20.94 12.83 -14.66
N LEU A 244 -19.75 12.73 -14.04
CA LEU A 244 -18.57 12.16 -14.68
C LEU A 244 -18.73 10.65 -14.95
N VAL A 245 -19.34 9.91 -14.01
CA VAL A 245 -19.64 8.48 -14.21
C VAL A 245 -20.63 8.30 -15.36
N ARG A 246 -21.72 9.10 -15.40
CA ARG A 246 -22.68 9.06 -16.51
C ARG A 246 -22.01 9.38 -17.85
N GLY A 247 -21.19 10.43 -17.91
CA GLY A 247 -20.46 10.80 -19.12
C GLY A 247 -19.50 9.70 -19.60
N TRP A 248 -18.91 8.95 -18.66
CA TRP A 248 -18.11 7.76 -18.96
C TRP A 248 -18.95 6.60 -19.51
N LEU A 249 -20.06 6.25 -18.85
CA LEU A 249 -20.94 5.15 -19.28
C LEU A 249 -21.56 5.42 -20.65
N GLU A 250 -22.01 6.65 -20.91
CA GLU A 250 -22.56 7.07 -22.20
C GLU A 250 -21.55 6.87 -23.35
N ARG A 251 -20.29 7.27 -23.15
CA ARG A 251 -19.23 7.19 -24.17
C ARG A 251 -18.70 5.77 -24.36
N SER A 252 -18.63 5.01 -23.28
CA SER A 252 -18.17 3.62 -23.31
C SER A 252 -19.25 2.64 -23.76
N ARG A 253 -20.53 3.04 -23.69
CA ARG A 253 -21.69 2.19 -23.93
C ARG A 253 -21.69 0.94 -23.04
N LEU A 254 -21.17 1.08 -21.82
CA LEU A 254 -21.21 0.03 -20.81
C LEU A 254 -22.56 0.05 -20.12
N GLU A 255 -23.27 -1.08 -20.17
CA GLU A 255 -24.56 -1.28 -19.50
C GLU A 255 -24.42 -2.21 -18.29
N GLU A 256 -23.44 -3.12 -18.30
CA GLU A 256 -23.19 -4.13 -17.27
C GLU A 256 -21.70 -4.49 -17.19
N GLY A 257 -21.29 -5.13 -16.10
CA GLY A 257 -19.93 -5.60 -15.87
C GLY A 257 -18.99 -4.52 -15.33
N PRO A 258 -17.66 -4.64 -15.52
CA PRO A 258 -16.69 -3.80 -14.83
C PRO A 258 -16.86 -2.30 -15.13
N LEU A 259 -17.06 -1.49 -14.08
CA LEU A 259 -17.25 -0.05 -14.21
C LEU A 259 -16.03 0.62 -14.86
N PHE A 260 -14.82 0.15 -14.51
CA PHE A 260 -13.57 0.64 -15.11
C PHE A 260 -12.85 -0.47 -15.87
N THR A 261 -12.72 -0.27 -17.19
CA THR A 261 -12.16 -1.25 -18.11
C THR A 261 -10.81 -0.82 -18.68
N ARG A 262 -10.08 -1.80 -19.22
CA ARG A 262 -8.85 -1.61 -20.00
C ARG A 262 -9.21 -1.14 -21.40
N MET A 263 -8.34 -0.31 -21.97
CA MET A 263 -8.44 0.17 -23.35
C MET A 263 -7.42 -0.56 -24.23
N GLN A 264 -7.67 -0.64 -25.53
CA GLN A 264 -6.65 -1.14 -26.46
C GLN A 264 -5.43 -0.21 -26.50
N ARG A 265 -4.23 -0.80 -26.72
CA ARG A 265 -2.92 -0.11 -26.64
C ARG A 265 -2.74 1.06 -27.61
N ASN A 266 -3.55 1.13 -28.66
CA ASN A 266 -3.53 2.19 -29.68
C ASN A 266 -4.46 3.37 -29.36
N GLY A 267 -4.99 3.46 -28.13
CA GLY A 267 -5.81 4.59 -27.69
C GLY A 267 -7.15 4.72 -28.43
N GLN A 268 -7.52 3.75 -29.29
CA GLN A 268 -8.80 3.78 -29.98
C GLN A 268 -9.97 3.62 -29.00
N ALA A 269 -11.11 4.17 -29.41
CA ALA A 269 -12.38 4.21 -28.69
C ALA A 269 -13.06 2.83 -28.51
N ARG A 270 -12.29 1.77 -28.23
CA ARG A 270 -12.78 0.41 -28.03
C ARG A 270 -12.23 -0.17 -26.75
N LEU A 271 -13.15 -0.76 -25.98
CA LEU A 271 -12.85 -1.50 -24.77
C LEU A 271 -12.03 -2.76 -25.14
N LEU A 272 -11.07 -3.13 -24.30
CA LEU A 272 -10.32 -4.37 -24.48
C LEU A 272 -11.15 -5.54 -23.93
N GLY A 273 -11.53 -6.54 -24.72
CA GLY A 273 -12.32 -7.70 -24.26
C GLY A 273 -13.55 -7.95 -25.13
N ARG A 274 -14.39 -8.95 -24.76
CA ARG A 274 -15.72 -9.16 -25.36
C ARG A 274 -16.70 -8.07 -24.86
N SER A 275 -18.01 -8.25 -25.08
CA SER A 275 -19.10 -7.28 -24.90
C SER A 275 -19.00 -6.31 -23.70
N HIS A 276 -18.47 -6.75 -22.54
CA HIS A 276 -18.38 -5.98 -21.29
C HIS A 276 -17.02 -5.31 -21.02
N GLY A 277 -16.03 -5.52 -21.88
CA GLY A 277 -14.65 -5.11 -21.64
C GLY A 277 -13.96 -5.90 -20.51
N GLN A 278 -12.65 -5.72 -20.40
CA GLN A 278 -11.79 -6.37 -19.41
C GLN A 278 -11.55 -5.40 -18.26
N ARG A 279 -11.79 -5.86 -17.03
CA ARG A 279 -11.55 -5.09 -15.80
C ARG A 279 -10.14 -4.48 -15.77
N LEU A 280 -10.07 -3.21 -15.35
CA LEU A 280 -8.82 -2.48 -15.18
C LEU A 280 -7.84 -3.24 -14.25
N GLY A 281 -6.54 -3.06 -14.42
CA GLY A 281 -5.55 -3.61 -13.48
C GLY A 281 -5.43 -2.75 -12.21
N VAL A 282 -5.24 -3.37 -11.04
CA VAL A 282 -5.02 -2.65 -9.78
C VAL A 282 -3.79 -1.71 -9.84
N SER A 283 -2.76 -2.09 -10.59
CA SER A 283 -1.58 -1.26 -10.83
C SER A 283 -1.89 -0.04 -11.70
N ALA A 284 -2.77 -0.16 -12.69
CA ALA A 284 -3.10 0.91 -13.63
C ALA A 284 -3.74 2.13 -12.95
N VAL A 285 -4.42 1.95 -11.82
CA VAL A 285 -4.95 3.06 -11.01
C VAL A 285 -3.83 4.02 -10.57
N ASN A 286 -2.65 3.50 -10.23
CA ASN A 286 -1.51 4.36 -9.88
C ASN A 286 -1.02 5.14 -11.10
N ASP A 287 -0.91 4.48 -12.25
CA ASP A 287 -0.42 5.11 -13.47
C ASP A 287 -1.34 6.25 -13.92
N ILE A 288 -2.67 6.01 -13.90
CA ILE A 288 -3.70 7.01 -14.22
C ILE A 288 -3.58 8.21 -13.28
N LEU A 289 -3.52 7.95 -11.97
CA LEU A 289 -3.43 9.02 -10.98
C LEU A 289 -2.15 9.83 -11.13
N LYS A 290 -1.01 9.16 -11.34
CA LYS A 290 0.28 9.83 -11.51
C LYS A 290 0.36 10.62 -12.82
N GLU A 291 -0.21 10.11 -13.91
CA GLU A 291 -0.34 10.84 -15.17
C GLU A 291 -1.17 12.11 -14.95
N ALA A 292 -2.32 12.01 -14.28
CA ALA A 292 -3.19 13.13 -13.99
C ALA A 292 -2.52 14.21 -13.14
N VAL A 293 -1.78 13.81 -12.09
CA VAL A 293 -1.00 14.74 -11.25
C VAL A 293 0.15 15.37 -12.03
N GLY A 294 0.86 14.60 -12.85
CA GLY A 294 1.93 15.14 -13.69
C GLY A 294 1.43 16.16 -14.71
N ARG A 295 0.24 15.96 -15.29
CA ARG A 295 -0.43 16.98 -16.15
C ARG A 295 -0.73 18.26 -15.38
N LEU A 296 -1.19 18.15 -14.14
CA LEU A 296 -1.41 19.32 -13.29
C LEU A 296 -0.10 20.06 -12.99
N ALA A 297 0.98 19.33 -12.71
CA ALA A 297 2.30 19.92 -12.48
C ALA A 297 2.80 20.66 -13.72
N GLU A 298 2.62 20.08 -14.91
CA GLU A 298 2.96 20.71 -16.19
C GLU A 298 2.15 21.99 -16.42
N ALA A 299 0.83 21.94 -16.23
CA ALA A 299 -0.05 23.11 -16.37
C ALA A 299 0.27 24.24 -15.37
N ARG A 300 0.93 23.92 -14.25
CA ARG A 300 1.37 24.90 -13.25
C ARG A 300 2.82 25.37 -13.44
N GLY A 301 3.53 24.83 -14.44
CA GLY A 301 4.95 25.11 -14.64
C GLY A 301 5.87 24.46 -13.59
N GLU A 302 5.36 23.56 -12.75
CA GLU A 302 6.14 22.79 -11.76
C GLU A 302 6.93 21.66 -12.44
N LEU A 303 6.45 21.19 -13.60
CA LEU A 303 7.13 20.27 -14.49
C LEU A 303 7.30 20.94 -15.86
N VAL A 304 8.54 21.08 -16.31
CA VAL A 304 8.84 21.54 -17.67
C VAL A 304 9.32 20.35 -18.47
N ILE A 305 8.53 19.94 -19.47
CA ILE A 305 8.93 18.93 -20.44
C ILE A 305 9.52 19.67 -21.65
N PRO A 306 10.80 19.44 -22.00
CA PRO A 306 11.40 20.08 -23.16
C PRO A 306 10.61 19.80 -24.44
N PRO A 307 10.36 20.79 -25.32
CA PRO A 307 9.54 20.62 -26.53
C PRO A 307 10.03 19.51 -27.47
N GLU A 308 11.33 19.24 -27.46
CA GLU A 308 11.98 18.17 -28.23
C GLU A 308 11.73 16.77 -27.68
N THR A 309 11.16 16.65 -26.48
CA THR A 309 10.88 15.35 -25.84
C THR A 309 9.78 14.62 -26.61
N PRO A 310 10.01 13.38 -27.08
CA PRO A 310 8.98 12.59 -27.76
C PRO A 310 7.73 12.39 -26.90
N GLU A 311 6.54 12.49 -27.50
CA GLU A 311 5.26 12.32 -26.78
C GLU A 311 5.17 10.99 -26.01
N SER A 312 5.82 9.94 -26.53
CA SER A 312 5.94 8.63 -25.88
C SER A 312 6.63 8.67 -24.52
N GLU A 313 7.46 9.67 -24.24
CA GLU A 313 8.21 9.83 -22.99
C GLU A 313 7.53 10.78 -21.99
N HIS A 314 6.57 11.60 -22.45
CA HIS A 314 5.89 12.57 -21.59
C HIS A 314 5.22 11.89 -20.40
N SER A 315 4.57 10.75 -20.61
CA SER A 315 3.91 10.01 -19.53
C SER A 315 4.91 9.50 -18.49
N THR A 316 6.12 9.11 -18.92
CA THR A 316 7.18 8.67 -18.01
C THR A 316 7.63 9.82 -17.10
N LEU A 317 7.86 11.01 -17.67
CA LEU A 317 8.25 12.21 -16.92
C LEU A 317 7.15 12.67 -15.95
N ARG A 318 5.90 12.73 -16.42
CA ARG A 318 4.73 13.06 -15.59
C ARG A 318 4.59 12.12 -14.40
N ARG A 319 4.76 10.82 -14.61
CA ARG A 319 4.68 9.83 -13.52
C ARG A 319 5.87 9.88 -12.57
N ALA A 320 7.05 10.25 -13.07
CA ALA A 320 8.23 10.46 -12.24
C ALA A 320 8.05 11.69 -11.32
N GLN A 321 7.51 12.79 -11.85
CA GLN A 321 7.15 13.98 -11.06
C GLN A 321 6.17 13.63 -9.92
N ALA A 322 5.20 12.76 -10.19
CA ALA A 322 4.21 12.30 -9.22
C ALA A 322 4.70 11.07 -8.39
N ALA A 323 6.00 10.95 -8.11
CA ALA A 323 6.57 9.78 -7.44
C ALA A 323 5.90 9.44 -6.10
N ASP A 324 5.61 10.47 -5.29
CA ASP A 324 5.02 10.36 -3.94
C ASP A 324 3.50 10.19 -3.92
N TRP A 325 2.86 10.22 -5.10
CA TRP A 325 1.44 9.97 -5.24
C TRP A 325 1.17 8.48 -5.51
N SER A 326 0.02 8.01 -5.07
CA SER A 326 -0.43 6.63 -5.30
C SER A 326 -1.96 6.58 -5.25
N GLY A 327 -2.58 5.44 -5.52
CA GLY A 327 -4.04 5.32 -5.33
C GLY A 327 -4.51 5.56 -3.90
N HIS A 328 -3.61 5.60 -2.90
CA HIS A 328 -3.96 6.03 -1.55
C HIS A 328 -4.11 7.55 -1.41
N SER A 329 -3.60 8.34 -2.37
CA SER A 329 -3.66 9.80 -2.39
C SER A 329 -5.10 10.34 -2.42
N LEU A 330 -6.01 9.70 -3.16
CA LEU A 330 -7.43 10.09 -3.20
C LEU A 330 -8.09 9.92 -1.82
N ARG A 331 -7.82 8.80 -1.15
CA ARG A 331 -8.32 8.53 0.21
C ARG A 331 -7.83 9.54 1.23
N VAL A 332 -6.54 9.90 1.14
CA VAL A 332 -5.95 10.91 2.03
C VAL A 332 -6.54 12.28 1.73
N GLY A 333 -6.65 12.66 0.46
CA GLY A 333 -7.20 13.94 0.04
C GLY A 333 -8.64 14.13 0.52
N ALA A 334 -9.52 13.14 0.28
CA ALA A 334 -10.91 13.19 0.74
C ALA A 334 -11.02 13.28 2.27
N ALA A 335 -10.20 12.54 3.03
CA ALA A 335 -10.18 12.65 4.49
C ALA A 335 -9.77 14.06 4.95
N GLN A 336 -8.79 14.66 4.27
CA GLN A 336 -8.32 16.01 4.55
C GLN A 336 -9.35 17.07 4.17
N ASP A 337 -10.06 16.90 3.04
CA ASP A 337 -11.12 17.82 2.59
C ASP A 337 -12.28 17.82 3.59
N MET A 338 -12.72 16.64 4.06
CA MET A 338 -13.76 16.54 5.09
C MET A 338 -13.31 17.18 6.41
N ALA A 339 -12.09 16.91 6.85
CA ALA A 339 -11.57 17.49 8.09
C ALA A 339 -11.45 19.02 8.03
N ALA A 340 -10.97 19.56 6.90
CA ALA A 340 -10.86 21.01 6.70
C ALA A 340 -12.22 21.73 6.69
N LEU A 341 -13.31 21.00 6.45
CA LEU A 341 -14.69 21.50 6.55
C LEU A 341 -15.33 21.25 7.93
N GLY A 342 -14.57 20.75 8.91
CA GLY A 342 -15.07 20.50 10.26
C GLY A 342 -15.98 19.28 10.38
N VAL A 343 -15.98 18.37 9.40
CA VAL A 343 -16.77 17.13 9.48
C VAL A 343 -16.28 16.29 10.68
N GLU A 344 -17.22 15.80 11.48
CA GLU A 344 -16.88 15.05 12.68
C GLU A 344 -16.06 13.78 12.39
N THR A 345 -15.17 13.44 13.33
CA THR A 345 -14.28 12.28 13.20
C THR A 345 -15.06 10.98 12.98
N ALA A 346 -16.23 10.81 13.62
CA ALA A 346 -17.07 9.63 13.44
C ALA A 346 -17.60 9.49 12.00
N ALA A 347 -18.05 10.59 11.40
CA ALA A 347 -18.48 10.61 10.00
C ALA A 347 -17.30 10.34 9.06
N ILE A 348 -16.11 10.89 9.31
CA ILE A 348 -14.91 10.60 8.52
C ILE A 348 -14.51 9.11 8.64
N LEU A 349 -14.58 8.52 9.84
CA LEU A 349 -14.33 7.09 10.06
C LEU A 349 -15.28 6.21 9.23
N GLN A 350 -16.57 6.52 9.26
CA GLN A 350 -17.60 5.82 8.50
C GLN A 350 -17.35 5.98 7.00
N ALA A 351 -17.14 7.21 6.52
CA ALA A 351 -16.92 7.51 5.11
C ALA A 351 -15.69 6.80 4.53
N GLY A 352 -14.66 6.51 5.33
CA GLY A 352 -13.48 5.75 4.88
C GLY A 352 -13.47 4.27 5.23
N GLY A 353 -14.44 3.76 6.00
CA GLY A 353 -14.44 2.39 6.52
C GLY A 353 -13.25 2.11 7.45
N TRP A 354 -12.90 3.10 8.28
CA TRP A 354 -11.81 3.00 9.25
C TRP A 354 -12.33 2.61 10.63
N LYS A 355 -11.69 1.62 11.25
CA LYS A 355 -12.02 1.17 12.61
C LYS A 355 -11.24 1.88 13.72
N ASP A 356 -10.15 2.59 13.38
CA ASP A 356 -9.22 3.17 14.35
C ASP A 356 -8.94 4.65 14.05
N VAL A 357 -9.25 5.51 15.03
CA VAL A 357 -9.00 6.96 15.04
C VAL A 357 -7.52 7.29 14.81
N ARG A 358 -6.58 6.45 15.26
CA ARG A 358 -5.14 6.65 15.03
C ARG A 358 -4.81 6.70 13.54
N MET A 359 -5.57 6.02 12.70
CA MET A 359 -5.38 6.04 11.25
C MET A 359 -5.73 7.41 10.66
N ILE A 360 -6.83 8.02 11.10
CA ILE A 360 -7.24 9.37 10.66
C ILE A 360 -6.26 10.41 11.19
N LYS A 361 -5.88 10.34 12.47
CA LYS A 361 -4.90 11.27 13.06
C LYS A 361 -3.58 11.30 12.29
N ARG A 362 -3.17 10.16 11.70
CA ARG A 362 -2.03 10.12 10.79
C ARG A 362 -2.28 10.93 9.51
N TYR A 363 -3.44 10.74 8.87
CA TYR A 363 -3.79 11.47 7.64
C TYR A 363 -3.91 12.98 7.84
N LEU A 364 -4.39 13.39 9.02
CA LEU A 364 -4.62 14.78 9.37
C LEU A 364 -3.44 15.46 10.06
N ARG A 365 -2.32 14.77 10.31
CA ARG A 365 -1.21 15.26 11.15
C ARG A 365 -0.70 16.66 10.78
N GLN A 366 -0.74 17.02 9.49
CA GLN A 366 -0.33 18.36 9.01
C GLN A 366 -1.44 19.41 9.17
N LEU A 367 -2.71 19.06 8.94
CA LEU A 367 -3.85 19.94 9.17
C LEU A 367 -4.06 20.22 10.67
N SER A 368 -3.90 19.18 11.51
CA SER A 368 -4.05 19.27 12.95
C SER A 368 -3.02 20.16 13.65
N ALA A 369 -1.96 20.61 12.96
CA ALA A 369 -1.05 21.62 13.51
C ALA A 369 -1.67 23.03 13.44
N LEU A 370 -2.35 23.34 12.33
CA LEU A 370 -3.03 24.63 12.11
C LEU A 370 -4.40 24.69 12.79
N GLU A 371 -4.99 23.53 13.10
CA GLU A 371 -6.24 23.39 13.85
C GLU A 371 -5.99 22.79 15.25
N GLY A 372 -4.74 22.75 15.69
CA GLY A 372 -4.37 22.17 16.98
C GLY A 372 -4.87 23.02 18.15
N GLY A 373 -4.86 22.46 19.36
CA GLY A 373 -5.35 23.16 20.55
C GLY A 373 -4.73 24.56 20.74
N MET A 374 -3.45 24.73 20.38
CA MET A 374 -2.78 26.04 20.40
C MET A 374 -3.33 27.02 19.36
N ALA A 375 -3.62 26.55 18.14
CA ALA A 375 -4.15 27.40 17.08
C ALA A 375 -5.61 27.78 17.35
N GLN A 376 -6.42 26.84 17.86
CA GLN A 376 -7.79 27.12 18.32
C GLN A 376 -7.80 28.09 19.50
N TRP A 377 -6.93 27.89 20.49
CA TRP A 377 -6.76 28.81 21.62
C TRP A 377 -6.33 30.21 21.17
N TRP A 378 -5.40 30.29 20.21
CA TRP A 378 -4.97 31.56 19.63
C TRP A 378 -6.11 32.27 18.88
N ALA A 379 -6.84 31.55 18.03
CA ALA A 379 -8.00 32.08 17.32
C ALA A 379 -9.08 32.56 18.30
N ALA A 380 -9.35 31.82 19.37
CA ALA A 380 -10.32 32.19 20.40
C ALA A 380 -9.95 33.49 21.11
N GLN A 381 -8.67 33.76 21.35
CA GLN A 381 -8.22 35.03 21.96
C GLN A 381 -8.29 36.23 21.03
N HIS A 382 -8.16 36.01 19.72
CA HIS A 382 -8.13 37.08 18.72
C HIS A 382 -9.47 37.26 17.99
N SER A 383 -10.48 36.45 18.32
CA SER A 383 -11.85 36.56 17.78
C SER A 383 -12.80 37.35 18.69
N SER A 384 -12.27 38.05 19.70
CA SER A 384 -13.08 38.94 20.54
C SER A 384 -13.45 40.21 19.74
N PRO A 385 -14.73 40.59 19.63
CA PRO A 385 -15.11 41.81 18.91
C PRO A 385 -14.56 43.02 19.65
N ALA A 386 -14.07 44.00 18.90
CA ALA A 386 -13.71 45.32 19.41
C ALA A 386 -14.83 45.84 20.31
N ASN A 387 -14.47 46.20 21.54
CA ASN A 387 -15.34 46.83 22.51
C ASN A 387 -15.87 48.17 21.93
N PRO A 388 -17.18 48.35 21.69
CA PRO A 388 -17.73 49.65 21.31
C PRO A 388 -17.94 50.45 22.59
N GLY A 389 -16.88 51.05 23.11
CA GLY A 389 -16.98 51.75 24.38
C GLY A 389 -15.66 52.35 24.83
N ASP A 390 -15.14 53.31 24.07
CA ASP A 390 -14.46 54.43 24.70
C ASP A 390 -14.76 55.71 23.93
N GLY A 391 -15.79 56.40 24.44
CA GLY A 391 -16.26 57.68 23.97
C GLY A 391 -16.86 58.39 25.17
N ARG A 392 -16.00 58.99 25.99
CA ARG A 392 -16.29 60.16 26.81
C ARG A 392 -15.07 61.05 26.90
#